data_AF-F4N0Q8-F1
#
_entry.id   AF-F4N0Q8-F1
#
_cell.length_a   1.000
_cell.length_b   1.000
_cell.length_c   1.000
_cell.angle_alpha   90.00
_cell.angle_beta   90.00
_cell.angle_gamma   90.00
#
_symmetry.space_group_name_H-M   'P 1'
#
loop_
_entity.id
_entity.type
_entity.pdbx_description
1 polymer ?
#
loop_
_entity_poly.entity_id
_entity_poly.type
_entity_poly.pdbx_seq_one_letter_code
_entity_poly.pdbx_strand_id
1 'polypeptide(L)'
;MAIGIVFAMPEMKMPAVSRFIDGSGPVFSGSLFPFLFITIACGAISGFHALVASGTTPKLVERESHTRFIGYGAMLMESFVAIMALICASVIDPGVYFAMNSPAALIGTTVESAALAINSWGFVVTPETLTMIAKDVGENSILSRAGGAPTFAVGMAHIISEVFNSRNMMAFWYHFAILFEAMFILTAVDAGTRACRFMVQDLVGVVVPSLANNRSWFGNLSGTTVAVACWGFFVYQGVVDPLGGINTLWPLFGIGNQMLASMALILGTVVLFKMKKQRYAWVTILPTIWLFITSMTAGWQKIFHEKPSIGFLAQAKKFSAGVEQGVLIAPAKSIKDMETIVFNNQINAALCAFFMLVAVTMLISSFFVIRRTLKSSKPTTHETEIVFREEAVRG
;
A
#
# COMPACT_ATOMS: atom_id res chain seq x y z
N MET A 1 -9.78 -12.90 17.42
CA MET A 1 -9.23 -13.48 16.16
C MET A 1 -8.04 -14.39 16.41
N ALA A 2 -6.93 -13.94 17.02
CA ALA A 2 -5.73 -14.79 17.24
C ALA A 2 -6.03 -16.06 18.03
N ILE A 3 -6.72 -15.90 19.14
CA ILE A 3 -7.24 -17.00 19.95
C ILE A 3 -8.13 -17.91 19.09
N GLY A 4 -9.03 -17.33 18.28
CA GLY A 4 -9.91 -18.07 17.37
C GLY A 4 -9.16 -18.93 16.35
N ILE A 5 -8.09 -18.41 15.75
CA ILE A 5 -7.22 -19.18 14.82
C ILE A 5 -6.58 -20.36 15.54
N VAL A 6 -6.04 -20.14 16.75
CA VAL A 6 -5.37 -21.20 17.53
C VAL A 6 -6.34 -22.31 17.93
N PHE A 7 -7.58 -21.97 18.29
CA PHE A 7 -8.59 -22.96 18.65
C PHE A 7 -9.25 -23.64 17.45
N ALA A 8 -9.50 -22.91 16.36
CA ALA A 8 -10.09 -23.48 15.15
C ALA A 8 -9.11 -24.40 14.40
N MET A 9 -7.81 -24.08 14.46
CA MET A 9 -6.75 -24.74 13.67
C MET A 9 -7.20 -24.96 12.21
N PRO A 10 -7.59 -23.89 11.48
CA PRO A 10 -8.22 -24.05 10.20
C PRO A 10 -7.22 -24.59 9.17
N GLU A 11 -7.70 -25.48 8.29
CA GLU A 11 -6.88 -26.03 7.22
C GLU A 11 -6.52 -24.93 6.20
N MET A 12 -5.22 -24.81 5.91
CA MET A 12 -4.73 -23.90 4.88
C MET A 12 -4.94 -24.55 3.51
N LYS A 13 -5.95 -24.07 2.77
CA LYS A 13 -6.35 -24.62 1.47
C LYS A 13 -5.51 -24.11 0.31
N MET A 14 -4.89 -22.94 0.45
CA MET A 14 -3.95 -22.42 -0.54
C MET A 14 -2.59 -23.13 -0.46
N PRO A 15 -1.97 -23.49 -1.59
CA PRO A 15 -0.64 -24.07 -1.59
C PRO A 15 0.40 -23.06 -1.11
N ALA A 16 1.46 -23.54 -0.44
CA ALA A 16 2.57 -22.70 0.03
C ALA A 16 3.23 -21.89 -1.10
N VAL A 17 3.27 -22.45 -2.32
CA VAL A 17 3.67 -21.76 -3.54
C VAL A 17 2.60 -21.97 -4.60
N SER A 18 2.00 -20.87 -5.05
CA SER A 18 1.01 -20.89 -6.13
C SER A 18 1.67 -21.09 -7.49
N ARG A 19 0.98 -21.78 -8.41
CA ARG A 19 1.38 -21.89 -9.82
C ARG A 19 1.51 -20.53 -10.52
N PHE A 20 0.90 -19.48 -9.97
CA PHE A 20 0.94 -18.12 -10.49
C PHE A 20 2.17 -17.30 -10.06
N ILE A 21 3.16 -17.94 -9.41
CA ILE A 21 4.43 -17.30 -9.02
C ILE A 21 5.17 -16.66 -10.21
N ASP A 22 4.95 -17.20 -11.40
CA ASP A 22 5.51 -16.74 -12.68
C ASP A 22 4.85 -15.45 -13.22
N GLY A 23 3.78 -14.99 -12.57
CA GLY A 23 3.05 -13.78 -12.95
C GLY A 23 1.92 -13.99 -13.96
N SER A 24 1.51 -15.24 -14.19
CA SER A 24 0.33 -15.59 -14.99
C SER A 24 -1.00 -15.48 -14.21
N GLY A 25 -0.96 -15.00 -12.96
CA GLY A 25 -2.10 -14.96 -12.06
C GLY A 25 -3.25 -14.04 -12.49
N PRO A 26 -4.51 -14.42 -12.23
CA PRO A 26 -5.69 -13.63 -12.62
C PRO A 26 -5.93 -12.41 -11.70
N VAL A 27 -5.37 -12.41 -10.49
CA VAL A 27 -5.56 -11.34 -9.48
C VAL A 27 -4.51 -10.24 -9.63
N PHE A 28 -3.25 -10.61 -9.94
CA PHE A 28 -2.17 -9.67 -10.10
C PHE A 28 -1.26 -10.09 -11.26
N SER A 29 -0.91 -9.13 -12.13
CA SER A 29 -0.02 -9.34 -13.26
C SER A 29 1.43 -9.02 -12.91
N GLY A 30 2.33 -9.98 -13.13
CA GLY A 30 3.76 -9.85 -12.85
C GLY A 30 4.27 -10.93 -11.90
N SER A 31 5.53 -11.35 -12.09
CA SER A 31 6.17 -12.38 -11.28
C SER A 31 6.26 -11.98 -9.81
N LEU A 32 6.30 -12.96 -8.90
CA LEU A 32 6.37 -12.69 -7.46
C LEU A 32 7.50 -11.72 -7.10
N PHE A 33 8.69 -11.90 -7.68
CA PHE A 33 9.77 -10.92 -7.56
C PHE A 33 9.92 -10.13 -8.87
N PRO A 34 10.06 -8.79 -8.80
CA PRO A 34 10.16 -7.95 -7.60
C PRO A 34 8.81 -7.48 -7.03
N PHE A 35 7.67 -7.85 -7.63
CA PHE A 35 6.37 -7.24 -7.34
C PHE A 35 5.87 -7.42 -5.91
N LEU A 36 6.29 -8.47 -5.21
CA LEU A 36 5.95 -8.76 -3.80
C LEU A 36 6.12 -7.54 -2.89
N PHE A 37 7.21 -6.78 -3.07
CA PHE A 37 7.49 -5.61 -2.24
C PHE A 37 6.57 -4.43 -2.56
N ILE A 38 6.10 -4.29 -3.80
CA ILE A 38 5.19 -3.20 -4.16
C ILE A 38 3.71 -3.59 -4.04
N THR A 39 3.38 -4.88 -3.98
CA THR A 39 2.00 -5.35 -3.79
C THR A 39 1.62 -5.51 -2.33
N ILE A 40 2.52 -6.02 -1.48
CA ILE A 40 2.30 -6.15 -0.03
C ILE A 40 2.87 -4.92 0.69
N ALA A 41 2.30 -3.76 0.37
CA ALA A 41 2.65 -2.50 1.01
C ALA A 41 2.37 -2.58 2.52
N CYS A 42 3.33 -2.10 3.33
CA CYS A 42 3.30 -2.12 4.79
C CYS A 42 3.41 -3.49 5.48
N GLY A 43 3.10 -4.60 4.79
CA GLY A 43 3.28 -5.96 5.33
C GLY A 43 4.68 -6.55 5.13
N ALA A 44 5.31 -6.32 3.97
CA ALA A 44 6.71 -6.73 3.74
C ALA A 44 7.70 -5.70 4.30
N ILE A 45 7.39 -4.40 4.14
CA ILE A 45 8.08 -3.25 4.71
C ILE A 45 7.22 -1.99 4.48
N SER A 46 7.34 -1.01 5.37
CA SER A 46 6.57 0.25 5.32
C SER A 46 7.48 1.48 5.35
N GLY A 47 7.47 2.27 4.28
CA GLY A 47 8.14 3.58 4.27
C GLY A 47 7.36 4.63 5.05
N PHE A 48 6.02 4.57 4.97
CA PHE A 48 5.15 5.47 5.71
C PHE A 48 5.32 5.29 7.23
N HIS A 49 5.34 4.06 7.75
CA HIS A 49 5.55 3.83 9.19
C HIS A 49 6.95 4.22 9.67
N ALA A 50 7.94 4.23 8.77
CA ALA A 50 9.31 4.63 9.11
C ALA A 50 9.48 6.17 9.19
N LEU A 51 8.68 6.94 8.45
CA LEU A 51 8.84 8.40 8.33
C LEU A 51 7.71 9.21 8.98
N VAL A 52 6.52 8.62 9.13
CA VAL A 52 5.34 9.33 9.62
C VAL A 52 4.88 8.74 10.95
N ALA A 53 5.02 9.52 12.01
CA ALA A 53 4.53 9.20 13.35
C ALA A 53 3.74 10.41 13.89
N SER A 54 2.41 10.32 13.92
CA SER A 54 1.54 11.46 14.29
C SER A 54 0.48 11.12 15.35
N GLY A 55 0.22 9.84 15.58
CA GLY A 55 -0.81 9.36 16.50
C GLY A 55 -0.27 9.07 17.90
N THR A 56 -0.19 7.78 18.22
CA THR A 56 0.16 7.25 19.54
C THR A 56 1.67 7.28 19.79
N THR A 57 2.49 6.84 18.85
CA THR A 57 3.96 6.74 19.01
C THR A 57 4.61 8.00 19.58
N PRO A 58 4.47 9.20 18.99
CA PRO A 58 5.13 10.40 19.52
C PRO A 58 4.59 10.84 20.89
N LYS A 59 3.36 10.44 21.25
CA LYS A 59 2.74 10.78 22.53
C LYS A 59 3.11 9.80 23.65
N LEU A 60 3.60 8.61 23.31
CA LEU A 60 4.03 7.57 24.25
C LEU A 60 5.56 7.60 24.51
N VAL A 61 6.33 8.22 23.62
CA VAL A 61 7.79 8.33 23.75
C VAL A 61 8.15 9.52 24.63
N GLU A 62 8.46 9.26 25.89
CA GLU A 62 8.97 10.27 26.85
C GLU A 62 10.50 10.35 26.88
N ARG A 63 11.18 9.25 26.56
CA ARG A 63 12.64 9.13 26.52
C ARG A 63 13.09 8.18 25.42
N GLU A 64 14.33 8.33 24.96
CA GLU A 64 14.88 7.56 23.84
C GLU A 64 14.75 6.04 24.03
N SER A 65 14.94 5.55 25.26
CA SER A 65 14.83 4.11 25.56
C SER A 65 13.44 3.51 25.31
N HIS A 66 12.37 4.33 25.30
CA HIS A 66 11.02 3.88 24.96
C HIS A 66 10.86 3.63 23.45
N THR A 67 11.66 4.29 22.61
CA THR A 67 11.58 4.18 21.14
C THR A 67 11.68 2.73 20.67
N ARG A 68 12.55 1.93 21.31
CA ARG A 68 12.67 0.50 20.98
C ARG A 68 11.37 -0.24 21.29
N PHE A 69 10.87 -0.16 22.52
CA PHE A 69 9.67 -0.91 22.91
C PHE A 69 8.44 -0.49 22.10
N ILE A 70 8.22 0.83 21.95
CA ILE A 70 7.04 1.37 21.26
C ILE A 70 7.14 1.14 19.76
N GLY A 71 8.25 1.54 19.13
CA GLY A 71 8.42 1.45 17.67
C GLY A 71 8.55 0.02 17.18
N TYR A 72 9.48 -0.76 17.77
CA TYR A 72 9.67 -2.16 17.37
C TYR A 72 8.47 -3.02 17.77
N GLY A 73 7.91 -2.81 18.97
CA GLY A 73 6.72 -3.53 19.43
C GLY A 73 5.51 -3.28 18.53
N ALA A 74 5.28 -2.04 18.08
CA ALA A 74 4.21 -1.73 17.13
C ALA A 74 4.39 -2.49 15.80
N MET A 75 5.60 -2.53 15.24
CA MET A 75 5.88 -3.27 14.00
C MET A 75 5.71 -4.79 14.16
N LEU A 76 6.04 -5.35 15.34
CA LEU A 76 5.74 -6.76 15.64
C LEU A 76 4.24 -7.03 15.67
N MET A 77 3.44 -6.13 16.26
CA MET A 77 1.99 -6.26 16.29
C MET A 77 1.36 -6.12 14.89
N GLU A 78 1.88 -5.23 14.04
CA GLU A 78 1.47 -5.17 12.63
C GLU A 78 1.82 -6.45 11.87
N SER A 79 3.03 -6.98 12.07
CA SER A 79 3.46 -8.24 11.46
C SER A 79 2.57 -9.40 11.89
N PHE A 80 2.15 -9.42 13.16
CA PHE A 80 1.22 -10.39 13.69
C PHE A 80 -0.14 -10.31 12.99
N VAL A 81 -0.71 -9.11 12.81
CA VAL A 81 -1.96 -8.91 12.06
C VAL A 81 -1.81 -9.34 10.59
N ALA A 82 -0.67 -9.07 9.96
CA ALA A 82 -0.39 -9.49 8.59
C ALA A 82 -0.41 -11.03 8.44
N ILE A 83 0.17 -11.77 9.39
CA ILE A 83 0.12 -13.25 9.41
C ILE A 83 -1.33 -13.72 9.53
N MET A 84 -2.13 -13.09 10.40
CA MET A 84 -3.53 -13.47 10.56
C MET A 84 -4.35 -13.19 9.30
N ALA A 85 -4.07 -12.10 8.59
CA ALA A 85 -4.70 -11.81 7.31
C ALA A 85 -4.33 -12.84 6.24
N LEU A 86 -3.07 -13.30 6.21
CA LEU A 86 -2.62 -14.37 5.32
C LEU A 86 -3.34 -15.69 5.62
N ILE A 87 -3.50 -16.03 6.91
CA ILE A 87 -4.28 -17.21 7.33
C ILE A 87 -5.73 -17.07 6.85
N CYS A 88 -6.40 -15.95 7.13
CA CYS A 88 -7.78 -15.72 6.70
C CYS A 88 -7.95 -15.84 5.17
N ALA A 89 -6.99 -15.36 4.38
CA ALA A 89 -7.04 -15.49 2.93
C ALA A 89 -6.80 -16.93 2.46
N SER A 90 -6.00 -17.72 3.19
CA SER A 90 -5.57 -19.06 2.77
C SER A 90 -6.51 -20.18 3.23
N VAL A 91 -7.41 -19.93 4.18
CA VAL A 91 -8.44 -20.88 4.61
C VAL A 91 -9.67 -20.89 3.69
N ILE A 92 -9.83 -19.83 2.90
CA ILE A 92 -10.89 -19.73 1.90
C ILE A 92 -10.60 -20.75 0.79
N ASP A 93 -11.65 -21.42 0.30
CA ASP A 93 -11.53 -22.30 -0.84
C ASP A 93 -10.91 -21.55 -2.05
N PRO A 94 -9.88 -22.10 -2.72
CA PRO A 94 -9.22 -21.39 -3.82
C PRO A 94 -10.17 -20.92 -4.92
N GLY A 95 -11.20 -21.70 -5.25
CA GLY A 95 -12.19 -21.31 -6.25
C GLY A 95 -13.00 -20.08 -5.81
N VAL A 96 -13.40 -20.04 -4.54
CA VAL A 96 -14.08 -18.87 -3.94
C VAL A 96 -13.13 -17.66 -3.86
N TYR A 97 -11.88 -17.88 -3.45
CA TYR A 97 -10.86 -16.82 -3.39
C TYR A 97 -10.69 -16.13 -4.75
N PHE A 98 -10.58 -16.91 -5.83
CA PHE A 98 -10.43 -16.36 -7.18
C PHE A 98 -11.73 -15.73 -7.69
N ALA A 99 -12.91 -16.21 -7.30
CA ALA A 99 -14.19 -15.55 -7.61
C ALA A 99 -14.30 -14.16 -6.99
N MET A 100 -13.80 -14.02 -5.76
CA MET A 100 -13.82 -12.76 -5.04
C MET A 100 -12.79 -11.76 -5.59
N ASN A 101 -11.58 -12.24 -5.90
CA ASN A 101 -10.44 -11.35 -6.16
C ASN A 101 -10.13 -11.14 -7.65
N SER A 102 -10.75 -11.89 -8.56
CA SER A 102 -10.50 -11.71 -10.00
C SER A 102 -11.40 -10.62 -10.59
N PRO A 103 -10.88 -9.81 -11.54
CA PRO A 103 -11.66 -8.79 -12.23
C PRO A 103 -12.88 -9.37 -12.95
N ALA A 104 -14.00 -8.64 -12.94
CA ALA A 104 -15.22 -9.02 -13.67
C ALA A 104 -15.01 -9.17 -15.17
N ALA A 105 -13.99 -8.51 -15.73
CA ALA A 105 -13.58 -8.69 -17.13
C ALA A 105 -13.05 -10.09 -17.44
N LEU A 106 -12.56 -10.83 -16.44
CA LEU A 106 -12.05 -12.20 -16.59
C LEU A 106 -13.09 -13.26 -16.23
N ILE A 107 -13.90 -13.00 -15.21
CA ILE A 107 -14.84 -14.00 -14.67
C ILE A 107 -16.31 -13.73 -15.02
N GLY A 108 -16.63 -12.60 -15.62
CA GLY A 108 -18.01 -12.16 -15.83
C GLY A 108 -18.64 -11.55 -14.57
N THR A 109 -19.93 -11.27 -14.65
CA THR A 109 -20.71 -10.61 -13.57
C THR A 109 -21.73 -11.53 -12.92
N THR A 110 -21.84 -12.78 -13.36
CA THR A 110 -22.80 -13.76 -12.83
C THR A 110 -22.08 -14.93 -12.17
N VAL A 111 -22.75 -15.64 -11.27
CA VAL A 111 -22.16 -16.78 -10.56
C VAL A 111 -21.87 -17.95 -11.51
N GLU A 112 -22.63 -18.09 -12.59
CA GLU A 112 -22.44 -19.12 -13.62
C GLU A 112 -21.20 -18.83 -14.46
N SER A 113 -21.07 -17.58 -14.95
CA SER A 113 -19.90 -17.17 -15.72
C SER A 113 -18.62 -17.24 -14.88
N ALA A 114 -18.70 -16.84 -13.61
CA ALA A 114 -17.57 -16.90 -12.70
C ALA A 114 -17.14 -18.33 -12.40
N ALA A 115 -18.10 -19.22 -12.10
CA ALA A 115 -17.79 -20.63 -11.85
C ALA A 115 -17.16 -21.29 -13.08
N LEU A 116 -17.68 -21.03 -14.28
CA LEU A 116 -17.12 -21.59 -15.51
C LEU A 116 -15.69 -21.10 -15.76
N ALA A 117 -15.43 -19.80 -15.62
CA ALA A 117 -14.10 -19.23 -15.81
C ALA A 117 -13.09 -19.80 -14.81
N ILE A 118 -13.46 -19.92 -13.53
CA ILE A 118 -12.57 -20.39 -12.46
C ILE A 118 -12.31 -21.90 -12.58
N ASN A 119 -13.33 -22.67 -12.95
CA ASN A 119 -13.18 -24.09 -13.27
C ASN A 119 -12.23 -24.30 -14.46
N SER A 120 -12.25 -23.41 -15.46
CA SER A 120 -11.28 -23.46 -16.59
C SER A 120 -9.83 -23.22 -16.15
N TRP A 121 -9.61 -22.54 -15.02
CA TRP A 121 -8.29 -22.37 -14.42
C TRP A 121 -7.86 -23.58 -13.58
N GLY A 122 -8.74 -24.58 -13.42
CA GLY A 122 -8.49 -25.78 -12.63
C GLY A 122 -8.69 -25.57 -11.13
N PHE A 123 -9.62 -24.70 -10.73
CA PHE A 123 -10.10 -24.60 -9.35
C PHE A 123 -11.58 -24.98 -9.33
N VAL A 124 -12.01 -25.77 -8.36
CA VAL A 124 -13.38 -26.28 -8.31
C VAL A 124 -14.27 -25.29 -7.56
N VAL A 125 -15.28 -24.75 -8.25
CA VAL A 125 -16.31 -23.91 -7.61
C VAL A 125 -17.65 -24.06 -8.33
N THR A 126 -18.75 -23.97 -7.58
CA THR A 126 -20.12 -24.04 -8.12
C THR A 126 -20.85 -22.70 -7.95
N PRO A 127 -21.80 -22.37 -8.85
CA PRO A 127 -22.66 -21.19 -8.70
C PRO A 127 -23.42 -21.18 -7.37
N GLU A 128 -23.84 -22.35 -6.90
CA GLU A 128 -24.57 -22.53 -5.64
C GLU A 128 -23.68 -22.18 -4.44
N THR A 129 -22.42 -22.61 -4.44
CA THR A 129 -21.44 -22.24 -3.40
C THR A 129 -21.27 -20.73 -3.33
N LEU A 130 -21.09 -20.06 -4.48
CA LEU A 130 -20.90 -18.61 -4.53
C LEU A 130 -22.12 -17.85 -4.01
N THR A 131 -23.31 -18.29 -4.41
CA THR A 131 -24.59 -17.71 -3.97
C THR A 131 -24.83 -17.93 -2.47
N MET A 132 -24.50 -19.13 -1.97
CA MET A 132 -24.66 -19.48 -0.55
C MET A 132 -23.73 -18.65 0.32
N ILE A 133 -22.45 -18.51 -0.04
CA ILE A 133 -21.51 -17.67 0.71
C ILE A 133 -21.95 -16.22 0.72
N ALA A 134 -22.39 -15.68 -0.43
CA ALA A 134 -22.94 -14.32 -0.49
C ALA A 134 -24.11 -14.14 0.49
N LYS A 135 -25.05 -15.07 0.51
CA LYS A 135 -26.17 -15.07 1.45
C LYS A 135 -25.72 -15.14 2.91
N ASP A 136 -24.78 -16.02 3.24
CA ASP A 136 -24.33 -16.21 4.62
C ASP A 136 -23.60 -14.99 5.18
N VAL A 137 -22.84 -14.28 4.34
CA VAL A 137 -22.16 -13.04 4.74
C VAL A 137 -23.09 -11.81 4.68
N GLY A 138 -24.33 -11.98 4.22
CA GLY A 138 -25.34 -10.94 4.14
C GLY A 138 -25.18 -9.99 2.96
N GLU A 139 -24.60 -10.46 1.85
CA GLU A 139 -24.30 -9.66 0.66
C GLU A 139 -25.05 -10.21 -0.57
N ASN A 140 -25.35 -9.34 -1.54
CA ASN A 140 -25.99 -9.77 -2.79
C ASN A 140 -25.03 -10.57 -3.69
N SER A 141 -23.74 -10.31 -3.59
CA SER A 141 -22.69 -10.99 -4.35
C SER A 141 -21.34 -10.82 -3.66
N ILE A 142 -20.49 -11.83 -3.82
CA ILE A 142 -19.07 -11.81 -3.43
C ILE A 142 -18.13 -11.67 -4.63
N LEU A 143 -18.67 -11.65 -5.85
CA LEU A 143 -17.88 -11.66 -7.09
C LEU A 143 -17.13 -10.35 -7.28
N SER A 144 -15.86 -10.45 -7.71
CA SER A 144 -15.01 -9.30 -8.06
C SER A 144 -14.95 -8.19 -7.00
N ARG A 145 -15.17 -8.53 -5.72
CA ARG A 145 -14.88 -7.67 -4.58
C ARG A 145 -13.39 -7.72 -4.28
N ALA A 146 -12.60 -7.33 -5.28
CA ALA A 146 -11.16 -7.41 -5.25
C ALA A 146 -10.60 -6.53 -4.13
N GLY A 147 -9.69 -7.10 -3.35
CA GLY A 147 -9.03 -6.41 -2.25
C GLY A 147 -8.74 -7.33 -1.08
N GLY A 148 -7.76 -6.93 -0.26
CA GLY A 148 -7.42 -7.67 0.96
C GLY A 148 -8.58 -7.69 1.96
N ALA A 149 -9.42 -6.66 2.00
CA ALA A 149 -10.43 -6.48 3.02
C ALA A 149 -11.65 -7.40 2.90
N PRO A 150 -12.33 -7.52 1.74
CA PRO A 150 -13.44 -8.47 1.61
C PRO A 150 -12.96 -9.91 1.82
N THR A 151 -11.77 -10.24 1.32
CA THR A 151 -11.13 -11.55 1.51
C THR A 151 -10.85 -11.82 2.99
N PHE A 152 -10.24 -10.87 3.68
CA PHE A 152 -10.00 -10.96 5.12
C PHE A 152 -11.30 -11.15 5.90
N ALA A 153 -12.34 -10.37 5.57
CA ALA A 153 -13.62 -10.43 6.25
C ALA A 153 -14.33 -11.77 6.07
N VAL A 154 -14.34 -12.34 4.86
CA VAL A 154 -14.90 -13.67 4.60
C VAL A 154 -14.11 -14.75 5.35
N GLY A 155 -12.78 -14.70 5.30
CA GLY A 155 -11.93 -15.66 6.00
C GLY A 155 -12.09 -15.60 7.52
N MET A 156 -12.15 -14.39 8.08
CA MET A 156 -12.39 -14.18 9.50
C MET A 156 -13.79 -14.66 9.91
N ALA A 157 -14.83 -14.33 9.14
CA ALA A 157 -16.19 -14.77 9.40
C ALA A 157 -16.29 -16.30 9.40
N HIS A 158 -15.62 -16.96 8.44
CA HIS A 158 -15.55 -18.41 8.36
C HIS A 158 -14.92 -19.02 9.63
N ILE A 159 -13.71 -18.59 9.98
CA ILE A 159 -12.99 -19.09 11.18
C ILE A 159 -13.83 -18.89 12.45
N ILE A 160 -14.40 -17.70 12.65
CA ILE A 160 -15.16 -17.41 13.87
C ILE A 160 -16.47 -18.21 13.91
N SER A 161 -17.13 -18.39 12.77
CA SER A 161 -18.37 -19.17 12.69
C SER A 161 -18.15 -20.65 13.01
N GLU A 162 -16.98 -21.20 12.67
CA GLU A 162 -16.57 -22.56 13.05
C GLU A 162 -16.33 -22.68 14.55
N VAL A 163 -15.62 -21.71 15.15
CA VAL A 163 -15.35 -21.69 16.61
C VAL A 163 -16.64 -21.66 17.42
N PHE A 164 -17.64 -20.87 17.00
CA PHE A 164 -18.92 -20.76 17.70
C PHE A 164 -20.00 -21.72 17.17
N ASN A 165 -19.67 -22.54 16.17
CA ASN A 165 -20.59 -23.44 15.46
C ASN A 165 -21.93 -22.76 15.06
N SER A 166 -21.86 -21.50 14.62
CA SER A 166 -23.05 -20.69 14.33
C SER A 166 -22.90 -19.91 13.03
N ARG A 167 -23.51 -20.45 11.98
CA ARG A 167 -23.52 -19.84 10.63
C ARG A 167 -24.30 -18.53 10.58
N ASN A 168 -25.30 -18.37 11.45
CA ASN A 168 -26.10 -17.14 11.55
C ASN A 168 -25.27 -15.91 11.93
N MET A 169 -24.08 -16.11 12.52
CA MET A 169 -23.18 -15.03 12.91
C MET A 169 -22.22 -14.62 11.79
N MET A 170 -22.18 -15.33 10.64
CA MET A 170 -21.24 -15.01 9.55
C MET A 170 -21.43 -13.59 9.04
N ALA A 171 -22.67 -13.18 8.77
CA ALA A 171 -22.98 -11.82 8.34
C ALA A 171 -22.51 -10.77 9.34
N PHE A 172 -22.73 -10.99 10.64
CA PHE A 172 -22.27 -10.09 11.70
C PHE A 172 -20.74 -9.98 11.70
N TRP A 173 -20.02 -11.10 11.70
CA TRP A 173 -18.56 -11.11 11.76
C TRP A 173 -17.91 -10.57 10.48
N TYR A 174 -18.50 -10.83 9.31
CA TYR A 174 -18.06 -10.27 8.04
C TYR A 174 -18.15 -8.74 8.05
N HIS A 175 -19.32 -8.18 8.40
CA HIS A 175 -19.49 -6.73 8.47
C HIS A 175 -18.65 -6.09 9.58
N PHE A 176 -18.46 -6.79 10.71
CA PHE A 176 -17.55 -6.36 11.76
C PHE A 176 -16.09 -6.26 11.28
N ALA A 177 -15.60 -7.26 10.53
CA ALA A 177 -14.26 -7.22 9.93
C ALA A 177 -14.10 -6.06 8.95
N ILE A 178 -15.07 -5.86 8.06
CA ILE A 178 -15.05 -4.76 7.09
C ILE A 178 -15.03 -3.42 7.80
N LEU A 179 -15.86 -3.24 8.83
CA LEU A 179 -15.88 -1.99 9.60
C LEU A 179 -14.56 -1.73 10.31
N PHE A 180 -13.94 -2.76 10.90
CA PHE A 180 -12.62 -2.64 11.52
C PHE A 180 -11.53 -2.24 10.51
N GLU A 181 -11.53 -2.87 9.34
CA GLU A 181 -10.60 -2.55 8.27
C GLU A 181 -10.81 -1.14 7.72
N ALA A 182 -12.06 -0.71 7.55
CA ALA A 182 -12.38 0.66 7.15
C ALA A 182 -11.90 1.69 8.18
N MET A 183 -12.02 1.41 9.48
CA MET A 183 -11.47 2.27 10.54
C MET A 183 -9.94 2.33 10.52
N PHE A 184 -9.28 1.22 10.18
CA PHE A 184 -7.83 1.18 10.01
C PHE A 184 -7.38 2.09 8.86
N ILE A 185 -8.05 2.01 7.69
CA ILE A 185 -7.79 2.93 6.56
C ILE A 185 -8.07 4.37 6.95
N LEU A 186 -9.18 4.65 7.63
CA LEU A 186 -9.55 6.01 8.03
C LEU A 186 -8.48 6.65 8.94
N THR A 187 -7.86 5.86 9.82
CA THR A 187 -6.75 6.32 10.66
C THR A 187 -5.52 6.70 9.83
N ALA A 188 -5.20 5.91 8.80
CA ALA A 188 -4.14 6.22 7.84
C ALA A 188 -4.45 7.51 7.06
N VAL A 189 -5.70 7.71 6.62
CA VAL A 189 -6.12 8.94 5.93
C VAL A 189 -6.01 10.16 6.85
N ASP A 190 -6.39 10.06 8.12
CA ASP A 190 -6.21 11.15 9.10
C ASP A 190 -4.72 11.50 9.27
N ALA A 191 -3.88 10.51 9.55
CA ALA A 191 -2.45 10.71 9.72
C ALA A 191 -1.80 11.30 8.45
N GLY A 192 -2.17 10.78 7.28
CA GLY A 192 -1.71 11.25 5.98
C GLY A 192 -2.16 12.67 5.66
N THR A 193 -3.41 13.05 6.00
CA THR A 193 -3.92 14.41 5.80
C THR A 193 -3.18 15.41 6.68
N ARG A 194 -2.90 15.03 7.94
CA ARG A 194 -2.08 15.86 8.84
C ARG A 194 -0.66 16.04 8.32
N ALA A 195 -0.02 14.97 7.85
CA ALA A 195 1.31 15.04 7.25
C ALA A 195 1.32 15.89 5.95
N CYS A 196 0.34 15.69 5.08
CA CYS A 196 0.18 16.43 3.82
C CYS A 196 0.05 17.93 4.08
N ARG A 197 -0.75 18.33 5.07
CA ARG A 197 -0.88 19.73 5.49
C ARG A 197 0.48 20.34 5.84
N PHE A 198 1.28 19.67 6.67
CA PHE A 198 2.61 20.15 7.04
C PHE A 198 3.54 20.24 5.82
N MET A 199 3.51 19.24 4.94
CA MET A 199 4.31 19.25 3.70
C MET A 199 3.93 20.41 2.76
N VAL A 200 2.63 20.72 2.62
CA VAL A 200 2.16 21.87 1.83
C VAL A 200 2.64 23.17 2.46
N GLN A 201 2.52 23.33 3.78
CA GLN A 201 2.98 24.52 4.49
C GLN A 201 4.50 24.70 4.38
N ASP A 202 5.27 23.62 4.51
CA ASP A 202 6.73 23.65 4.37
C ASP A 202 7.14 24.03 2.93
N LEU A 203 6.49 23.44 1.92
CA LEU A 203 6.79 23.72 0.52
C LEU A 203 6.46 25.17 0.13
N VAL A 204 5.27 25.65 0.50
CA VAL A 204 4.87 27.03 0.24
C VAL A 204 5.68 28.01 1.09
N GLY A 205 6.08 27.58 2.29
CA GLY A 205 6.96 28.30 3.21
C GLY A 205 8.30 28.71 2.62
N VAL A 206 8.81 27.96 1.63
CA VAL A 206 10.04 28.30 0.88
C VAL A 206 9.86 29.61 0.11
N VAL A 207 8.66 29.89 -0.41
CA VAL A 207 8.36 31.10 -1.19
C VAL A 207 7.73 32.18 -0.32
N VAL A 208 6.87 31.79 0.62
CA VAL A 208 6.12 32.67 1.52
C VAL A 208 6.36 32.25 2.98
N PRO A 209 7.39 32.82 3.65
CA PRO A 209 7.80 32.39 5.00
C PRO A 209 6.70 32.48 6.06
N SER A 210 5.71 33.35 5.89
CA SER A 210 4.58 33.49 6.83
C SER A 210 3.68 32.25 6.88
N LEU A 211 3.65 31.44 5.82
CA LEU A 211 2.85 30.21 5.76
C LEU A 211 3.56 28.99 6.37
N ALA A 212 4.88 29.06 6.57
CA ALA A 212 5.64 28.05 7.31
C ALA A 212 5.35 28.10 8.83
N ASN A 213 4.73 29.18 9.33
CA ASN A 213 4.44 29.31 10.75
C ASN A 213 3.22 28.46 11.15
N ASN A 214 3.49 27.32 11.80
CA ASN A 214 2.50 26.37 12.29
C ASN A 214 1.54 26.93 13.38
N ARG A 215 1.80 28.14 13.90
CA ARG A 215 0.93 28.83 14.85
C ARG A 215 -0.07 29.77 14.19
N SER A 216 0.09 30.05 12.89
CA SER A 216 -0.85 30.89 12.13
C SER A 216 -2.12 30.13 11.82
N TRP A 217 -3.26 30.63 12.30
CA TRP A 217 -4.57 30.07 11.97
C TRP A 217 -4.82 30.06 10.46
N PHE A 218 -4.42 31.14 9.76
CA PHE A 218 -4.57 31.25 8.31
C PHE A 218 -3.68 30.26 7.54
N GLY A 219 -2.43 30.07 7.99
CA GLY A 219 -1.52 29.07 7.41
C GLY A 219 -2.03 27.65 7.58
N ASN A 220 -2.53 27.34 8.77
CA ASN A 220 -3.10 26.03 9.07
C ASN A 220 -4.40 25.77 8.28
N LEU A 221 -5.28 26.77 8.19
CA LEU A 221 -6.52 26.63 7.43
C LEU A 221 -6.24 26.44 5.94
N SER A 222 -5.39 27.28 5.34
CA SER A 222 -5.03 27.18 3.93
C SER A 222 -4.36 25.85 3.58
N GLY A 223 -3.38 25.40 4.37
CA GLY A 223 -2.75 24.09 4.18
C GLY A 223 -3.75 22.93 4.31
N THR A 224 -4.69 23.01 5.26
CA THR A 224 -5.75 22.01 5.42
C THR A 224 -6.70 22.02 4.23
N THR A 225 -7.14 23.19 3.78
CA THR A 225 -8.02 23.33 2.62
C THR A 225 -7.39 22.72 1.38
N VAL A 226 -6.09 22.97 1.14
CA VAL A 226 -5.39 22.36 0.01
C VAL A 226 -5.32 20.84 0.16
N ALA A 227 -4.90 20.33 1.32
CA ALA A 227 -4.80 18.88 1.56
C ALA A 227 -6.16 18.17 1.38
N VAL A 228 -7.23 18.70 1.98
CA VAL A 228 -8.58 18.13 1.87
C VAL A 228 -9.14 18.27 0.46
N ALA A 229 -8.89 19.38 -0.24
CA ALA A 229 -9.29 19.55 -1.64
C ALA A 229 -8.58 18.56 -2.55
N CYS A 230 -7.29 18.27 -2.33
CA CYS A 230 -6.55 17.25 -3.07
C CYS A 230 -7.16 15.86 -2.85
N TRP A 231 -7.46 15.47 -1.60
CA TRP A 231 -8.16 14.21 -1.32
C TRP A 231 -9.55 14.17 -1.97
N GLY A 232 -10.32 15.25 -1.86
CA GLY A 232 -11.64 15.39 -2.47
C GLY A 232 -11.59 15.26 -4.00
N PHE A 233 -10.56 15.83 -4.64
CA PHE A 233 -10.30 15.66 -6.05
C PHE A 233 -10.03 14.19 -6.41
N PHE A 234 -9.20 13.47 -5.64
CA PHE A 234 -8.97 12.04 -5.89
C PHE A 234 -10.22 11.19 -5.70
N VAL A 235 -11.07 11.50 -4.71
CA VAL A 235 -12.37 10.84 -4.53
C VAL A 235 -13.28 11.11 -5.72
N TYR A 236 -13.39 12.37 -6.15
CA TYR A 236 -14.18 12.75 -7.32
C TYR A 236 -13.69 12.05 -8.59
N GLN A 237 -12.38 12.02 -8.83
CA GLN A 237 -11.78 11.29 -9.95
C GLN A 237 -12.04 9.79 -9.87
N GLY A 238 -11.97 9.19 -8.67
CA GLY A 238 -12.29 7.78 -8.48
C GLY A 238 -13.74 7.42 -8.81
N VAL A 239 -14.68 8.37 -8.67
CA VAL A 239 -16.09 8.19 -9.02
C VAL A 239 -16.36 8.46 -10.49
N VAL A 240 -15.78 9.52 -11.06
CA VAL A 240 -16.04 9.95 -12.45
C VAL A 240 -15.24 9.16 -13.48
N ASP A 241 -14.01 8.75 -13.15
CA ASP A 241 -13.14 7.93 -13.98
C ASP A 241 -12.78 6.62 -13.27
N PRO A 242 -13.72 5.64 -13.23
CA PRO A 242 -13.50 4.36 -12.58
C PRO A 242 -12.41 3.50 -13.27
N LEU A 243 -12.05 3.83 -14.51
CA LEU A 243 -11.04 3.10 -15.29
C LEU A 243 -9.64 3.69 -15.14
N GLY A 244 -9.52 4.99 -14.88
CA GLY A 244 -8.25 5.72 -14.83
C GLY A 244 -7.84 6.27 -13.47
N GLY A 245 -8.75 6.44 -12.50
CA GLY A 245 -8.45 7.02 -11.18
C GLY A 245 -7.66 6.10 -10.23
N ILE A 246 -8.31 5.64 -9.15
CA ILE A 246 -7.68 4.88 -8.06
C ILE A 246 -6.95 3.61 -8.54
N ASN A 247 -7.51 2.93 -9.55
CA ASN A 247 -6.96 1.69 -10.08
C ASN A 247 -5.57 1.87 -10.74
N THR A 248 -5.28 3.05 -11.30
CA THR A 248 -3.99 3.31 -11.93
C THR A 248 -2.94 3.85 -10.94
N LEU A 249 -3.40 4.47 -9.84
CA LEU A 249 -2.54 4.98 -8.77
C LEU A 249 -2.06 3.89 -7.81
N TRP A 250 -2.79 2.79 -7.68
CA TRP A 250 -2.43 1.71 -6.74
C TRP A 250 -1.03 1.12 -6.96
N PRO A 251 -0.59 0.82 -8.20
CA PRO A 251 0.79 0.40 -8.44
C PRO A 251 1.84 1.46 -8.06
N LEU A 252 1.53 2.74 -8.23
CA LEU A 252 2.42 3.84 -7.82
C LEU A 252 2.51 3.97 -6.31
N PHE A 253 1.40 3.73 -5.59
CA PHE A 253 1.39 3.72 -4.14
C PHE A 253 2.40 2.72 -3.57
N GLY A 254 2.38 1.49 -4.09
CA GLY A 254 3.33 0.44 -3.72
C GLY A 254 4.79 0.84 -3.95
N ILE A 255 5.10 1.34 -5.16
CA ILE A 255 6.44 1.82 -5.51
C ILE A 255 6.84 2.97 -4.58
N GLY A 256 6.02 4.01 -4.45
CA GLY A 256 6.30 5.18 -3.64
C GLY A 256 6.57 4.82 -2.17
N ASN A 257 5.79 3.91 -1.58
CA ASN A 257 6.00 3.45 -0.21
C ASN A 257 7.35 2.72 -0.04
N GLN A 258 7.74 1.87 -1.00
CA GLN A 258 9.04 1.18 -0.95
C GLN A 258 10.22 2.14 -1.12
N MET A 259 10.02 3.16 -1.94
CA MET A 259 11.01 4.21 -2.14
C MET A 259 11.18 5.08 -0.90
N LEU A 260 10.10 5.42 -0.20
CA LEU A 260 10.16 6.08 1.10
C LEU A 260 10.87 5.22 2.14
N ALA A 261 10.63 3.91 2.16
CA ALA A 261 11.33 2.98 3.05
C ALA A 261 12.84 2.99 2.79
N SER A 262 13.23 2.97 1.51
CA SER A 262 14.63 3.07 1.10
C SER A 262 15.25 4.40 1.56
N MET A 263 14.54 5.52 1.43
CA MET A 263 15.00 6.82 1.90
C MET A 263 15.19 6.86 3.42
N ALA A 264 14.28 6.25 4.19
CA ALA A 264 14.39 6.15 5.65
C ALA A 264 15.65 5.37 6.07
N LEU A 265 15.95 4.25 5.40
CA LEU A 265 17.16 3.46 5.68
C LEU A 265 18.44 4.15 5.23
N ILE A 266 18.42 4.89 4.11
CA ILE A 266 19.54 5.74 3.67
C ILE A 266 19.81 6.81 4.73
N LEU A 267 18.76 7.49 5.22
CA LEU A 267 18.89 8.47 6.30
C LEU A 267 19.47 7.82 7.57
N GLY A 268 18.93 6.67 7.99
CA GLY A 268 19.46 5.91 9.13
C GLY A 268 20.93 5.55 8.98
N THR A 269 21.35 5.17 7.77
CA THR A 269 22.76 4.92 7.44
C THR A 269 23.60 6.18 7.65
N VAL A 270 23.19 7.31 7.08
CA VAL A 270 23.89 8.60 7.23
C VAL A 270 24.01 8.97 8.71
N VAL A 271 22.94 8.82 9.50
CA VAL A 271 22.93 9.11 10.94
C VAL A 271 23.96 8.24 11.68
N LEU A 272 24.02 6.93 11.41
CA LEU A 272 25.01 6.04 12.02
C LEU A 272 26.46 6.46 11.73
N PHE A 273 26.75 6.91 10.51
CA PHE A 273 28.07 7.44 10.16
C PHE A 273 28.35 8.77 10.88
N LYS A 274 27.36 9.67 10.99
CA LYS A 274 27.50 10.95 11.74
C LYS A 274 27.73 10.71 13.23
N MET A 275 27.18 9.64 13.80
CA MET A 275 27.38 9.24 15.19
C MET A 275 28.68 8.45 15.44
N LYS A 276 29.48 8.17 14.41
CA LYS A 276 30.67 7.27 14.49
C LYS A 276 30.33 5.85 14.95
N LYS A 277 29.14 5.38 14.60
CA LYS A 277 28.62 4.03 14.86
C LYS A 277 28.66 3.16 13.59
N GLN A 278 29.61 3.42 12.67
CA GLN A 278 29.68 2.76 11.36
C GLN A 278 29.81 1.23 11.41
N ARG A 279 30.29 0.66 12.54
CA ARG A 279 30.30 -0.79 12.76
C ARG A 279 28.92 -1.45 12.66
N TYR A 280 27.86 -0.67 12.86
CA TYR A 280 26.46 -1.12 12.81
C TYR A 280 25.76 -0.73 11.50
N ALA A 281 26.44 -0.05 10.58
CA ALA A 281 25.81 0.46 9.35
C ALA A 281 25.28 -0.66 8.45
N TRP A 282 25.79 -1.90 8.58
CA TRP A 282 25.29 -3.05 7.83
C TRP A 282 23.79 -3.33 8.08
N VAL A 283 23.28 -2.98 9.28
CA VAL A 283 21.87 -3.18 9.66
C VAL A 283 20.93 -2.35 8.77
N THR A 284 21.38 -1.19 8.30
CA THR A 284 20.59 -0.34 7.40
C THR A 284 21.00 -0.53 5.94
N ILE A 285 22.29 -0.74 5.65
CA ILE A 285 22.82 -0.89 4.28
C ILE A 285 22.27 -2.14 3.60
N LEU A 286 22.27 -3.30 4.26
CA LEU A 286 21.86 -4.56 3.63
C LEU A 286 20.38 -4.52 3.21
N PRO A 287 19.42 -4.12 4.08
CA PRO A 287 18.04 -3.90 3.66
C PRO A 287 17.92 -2.81 2.58
N THR A 288 18.69 -1.72 2.67
CA THR A 288 18.67 -0.66 1.64
C THR A 288 19.04 -1.22 0.27
N ILE A 289 20.12 -1.98 0.16
CA ILE A 289 20.57 -2.57 -1.12
C ILE A 289 19.46 -3.44 -1.71
N TRP A 290 18.89 -4.33 -0.90
CA TRP A 290 17.82 -5.23 -1.33
C TRP A 290 16.58 -4.46 -1.81
N LEU A 291 16.12 -3.48 -1.04
CA LEU A 291 14.95 -2.68 -1.39
C LEU A 291 15.21 -1.80 -2.60
N PHE A 292 16.40 -1.24 -2.72
CA PHE A 292 16.74 -0.40 -3.87
C PHE A 292 16.74 -1.24 -5.14
N ILE A 293 17.35 -2.44 -5.13
CA ILE A 293 17.35 -3.35 -6.27
C ILE A 293 15.91 -3.74 -6.65
N THR A 294 15.11 -4.20 -5.68
CA THR A 294 13.74 -4.66 -5.95
C THR A 294 12.84 -3.51 -6.40
N SER A 295 12.90 -2.34 -5.76
CA SER A 295 12.09 -1.17 -6.10
C SER A 295 12.47 -0.56 -7.44
N MET A 296 13.77 -0.44 -7.75
CA MET A 296 14.21 0.06 -9.06
C MET A 296 13.85 -0.93 -10.17
N THR A 297 13.97 -2.23 -9.94
CA THR A 297 13.57 -3.26 -10.93
C THR A 297 12.07 -3.24 -11.15
N ALA A 298 11.26 -3.17 -10.08
CA ALA A 298 9.80 -3.09 -10.18
C ALA A 298 9.35 -1.80 -10.88
N GLY A 299 9.96 -0.66 -10.53
CA GLY A 299 9.69 0.62 -11.18
C GLY A 299 10.06 0.60 -12.67
N TRP A 300 11.23 0.05 -13.01
CA TRP A 300 11.64 -0.14 -14.41
C TRP A 300 10.65 -0.99 -15.19
N GLN A 301 10.23 -2.13 -14.64
CA GLN A 301 9.22 -2.98 -15.27
C GLN A 301 7.86 -2.25 -15.39
N LYS A 302 7.43 -1.50 -14.36
CA LYS A 302 6.20 -0.72 -14.44
C LYS A 302 6.25 0.39 -15.51
N ILE A 303 7.41 0.95 -15.82
CA ILE A 303 7.52 1.93 -16.90
C ILE A 303 7.61 1.25 -18.28
N PHE A 304 8.52 0.29 -18.43
CA PHE A 304 8.99 -0.16 -19.74
C PHE A 304 8.61 -1.59 -20.14
N HIS A 305 7.99 -2.38 -19.27
CA HIS A 305 7.69 -3.78 -19.59
C HIS A 305 6.73 -3.89 -20.78
N GLU A 306 7.01 -4.81 -21.71
CA GLU A 306 6.28 -4.94 -22.99
C GLU A 306 4.83 -5.40 -22.82
N LYS A 307 4.56 -6.25 -21.82
CA LYS A 307 3.19 -6.66 -21.48
C LYS A 307 2.36 -5.46 -20.96
N PRO A 308 1.22 -5.11 -21.61
CA PRO A 308 0.36 -4.01 -21.19
C PRO A 308 -0.28 -4.14 -19.80
N SER A 309 -0.34 -5.35 -19.23
CA SER A 309 -0.82 -5.56 -17.86
C SER A 309 0.21 -5.18 -16.79
N ILE A 310 1.48 -4.97 -17.19
CA ILE A 310 2.58 -4.63 -16.30
C ILE A 310 3.06 -3.20 -16.58
N GLY A 311 3.43 -2.90 -17.83
CA GLY A 311 4.06 -1.64 -18.20
C GLY A 311 3.08 -0.53 -18.58
N PHE A 312 3.19 0.63 -17.96
CA PHE A 312 2.38 1.82 -18.23
C PHE A 312 2.51 2.29 -19.68
N LEU A 313 3.74 2.36 -20.22
CA LEU A 313 3.95 2.80 -21.60
C LEU A 313 3.43 1.79 -22.62
N ALA A 314 3.50 0.49 -22.33
CA ALA A 314 2.92 -0.54 -23.18
C ALA A 314 1.39 -0.47 -23.18
N GLN A 315 0.77 -0.20 -22.02
CA GLN A 315 -0.65 0.03 -21.91
C GLN A 315 -1.08 1.28 -22.69
N ALA A 316 -0.37 2.39 -22.53
CA ALA A 316 -0.61 3.60 -23.30
C ALA A 316 -0.54 3.36 -24.81
N LYS A 317 0.47 2.62 -25.30
CA LYS A 317 0.59 2.25 -26.73
C LYS A 317 -0.59 1.40 -27.22
N LYS A 318 -1.01 0.40 -26.43
CA LYS A 318 -2.16 -0.46 -26.77
C LYS A 318 -3.44 0.36 -26.99
N PHE A 319 -3.74 1.25 -26.04
CA PHE A 319 -4.95 2.08 -26.13
C PHE A 319 -4.82 3.17 -27.19
N SER A 320 -3.63 3.74 -27.41
CA SER A 320 -3.39 4.71 -28.49
C SER A 320 -3.64 4.09 -29.87
N ALA A 321 -3.14 2.88 -30.11
CA ALA A 321 -3.40 2.15 -31.35
C ALA A 321 -4.90 1.84 -31.53
N GLY A 322 -5.62 1.53 -30.45
CA GLY A 322 -7.07 1.36 -30.47
C GLY A 322 -7.82 2.64 -30.86
N VAL A 323 -7.38 3.79 -30.33
CA VAL A 323 -7.92 5.13 -30.69
C VAL A 323 -7.68 5.43 -32.18
N GLU A 324 -6.47 5.23 -32.67
CA GLU A 324 -6.11 5.48 -34.09
C GLU A 324 -6.89 4.58 -35.05
N GLN A 325 -7.14 3.32 -34.66
CA GLN A 325 -7.87 2.34 -35.47
C GLN A 325 -9.40 2.44 -35.30
N GLY A 326 -9.89 3.27 -34.38
CA GLY A 326 -11.32 3.35 -34.05
C GLY A 326 -11.87 2.09 -33.39
N VAL A 327 -11.01 1.23 -32.82
CA VAL A 327 -11.39 -0.03 -32.17
C VAL A 327 -11.48 0.17 -30.66
N LEU A 328 -12.66 -0.03 -30.09
CA LEU A 328 -12.86 0.02 -28.64
C LEU A 328 -12.22 -1.18 -27.96
N ILE A 329 -11.32 -0.90 -27.01
CA ILE A 329 -10.61 -1.91 -26.21
C ILE A 329 -11.20 -1.91 -24.79
N ALA A 330 -11.74 -3.05 -24.35
CA ALA A 330 -12.19 -3.21 -22.97
C ALA A 330 -11.02 -2.95 -21.98
N PRO A 331 -11.28 -2.28 -20.84
CA PRO A 331 -12.58 -1.95 -20.26
C PRO A 331 -13.18 -0.60 -20.68
N ALA A 332 -12.53 0.15 -21.59
CA ALA A 332 -13.03 1.45 -22.05
C ALA A 332 -14.37 1.30 -22.78
N LYS A 333 -15.33 2.21 -22.50
CA LYS A 333 -16.65 2.23 -23.13
C LYS A 333 -16.75 3.26 -24.25
N SER A 334 -15.84 4.23 -24.27
CA SER A 334 -15.76 5.28 -25.28
C SER A 334 -14.31 5.52 -25.73
N ILE A 335 -14.14 6.19 -26.88
CA ILE A 335 -12.81 6.63 -27.35
C ILE A 335 -12.18 7.61 -26.34
N LYS A 336 -12.98 8.50 -25.76
CA LYS A 336 -12.54 9.44 -24.72
C LYS A 336 -12.01 8.72 -23.47
N ASP A 337 -12.61 7.59 -23.10
CA ASP A 337 -12.11 6.77 -22.00
C ASP A 337 -10.73 6.19 -22.34
N MET A 338 -10.53 5.74 -23.59
CA MET A 338 -9.23 5.25 -24.06
C MET A 338 -8.16 6.35 -24.03
N GLU A 339 -8.49 7.57 -24.50
CA GLU A 339 -7.58 8.73 -24.41
C GLU A 339 -7.20 9.07 -22.97
N THR A 340 -8.18 9.00 -22.05
CA THR A 340 -7.97 9.21 -20.62
C THR A 340 -7.03 8.14 -20.04
N ILE A 341 -7.24 6.87 -20.40
CA ILE A 341 -6.36 5.76 -20.00
C ILE A 341 -4.93 5.97 -20.52
N VAL A 342 -4.77 6.43 -21.76
CA VAL A 342 -3.45 6.75 -22.33
C VAL A 342 -2.76 7.83 -21.52
N PHE A 343 -3.45 8.95 -21.28
CA PHE A 343 -2.93 10.09 -20.53
C PHE A 343 -2.52 9.70 -19.09
N ASN A 344 -3.39 8.99 -18.38
CA ASN A 344 -3.12 8.54 -17.01
C ASN A 344 -1.91 7.61 -16.95
N ASN A 345 -1.75 6.69 -17.91
CA ASN A 345 -0.59 5.81 -17.97
C ASN A 345 0.71 6.57 -18.27
N GLN A 346 0.68 7.62 -19.09
CA GLN A 346 1.84 8.48 -19.33
C GLN A 346 2.23 9.27 -18.07
N ILE A 347 1.25 9.83 -17.35
CA ILE A 347 1.48 10.47 -16.05
C ILE A 347 2.10 9.47 -15.08
N ASN A 348 1.57 8.25 -15.00
CA ASN A 348 2.08 7.25 -14.07
C ASN A 348 3.51 6.83 -14.39
N ALA A 349 3.85 6.69 -15.68
CA ALA A 349 5.23 6.45 -16.11
C ALA A 349 6.16 7.61 -15.69
N ALA A 350 5.73 8.86 -15.89
CA ALA A 350 6.50 10.04 -15.51
C ALA A 350 6.69 10.15 -13.99
N LEU A 351 5.63 9.94 -13.20
CA LEU A 351 5.69 9.95 -11.73
C LEU A 351 6.57 8.82 -11.19
N CYS A 352 6.48 7.63 -11.77
CA CYS A 352 7.34 6.50 -11.41
C CYS A 352 8.81 6.82 -11.67
N ALA A 353 9.13 7.36 -12.85
CA ALA A 353 10.48 7.78 -13.20
C ALA A 353 10.99 8.90 -12.27
N PHE A 354 10.12 9.85 -11.92
CA PHE A 354 10.43 10.90 -10.96
C PHE A 354 10.78 10.33 -9.58
N PHE A 355 9.96 9.42 -9.03
CA PHE A 355 10.29 8.79 -7.76
C PHE A 355 11.64 8.08 -7.83
N MET A 356 11.87 7.26 -8.88
CA MET A 356 13.14 6.58 -9.15
C MET A 356 14.34 7.54 -9.12
N LEU A 357 14.22 8.67 -9.82
CA LEU A 357 15.25 9.72 -9.84
C LEU A 357 15.52 10.30 -8.45
N VAL A 358 14.48 10.58 -7.66
CA VAL A 358 14.63 11.12 -6.30
C VAL A 358 15.39 10.15 -5.40
N ALA A 359 15.11 8.83 -5.46
CA ALA A 359 15.85 7.87 -4.65
C ALA A 359 17.31 7.72 -5.08
N VAL A 360 17.61 7.74 -6.38
CA VAL A 360 18.99 7.75 -6.87
C VAL A 360 19.72 9.01 -6.41
N THR A 361 19.07 10.16 -6.49
CA THR A 361 19.62 11.44 -6.02
C THR A 361 19.92 11.40 -4.52
N MET A 362 18.99 10.86 -3.72
CA MET A 362 19.17 10.65 -2.28
C MET A 362 20.36 9.72 -1.98
N LEU A 363 20.50 8.62 -2.71
CA LEU A 363 21.62 7.70 -2.56
C LEU A 363 22.96 8.39 -2.86
N ILE A 364 23.05 9.11 -3.98
CA ILE A 364 24.25 9.88 -4.37
C ILE A 364 24.58 10.94 -3.32
N SER A 365 23.59 11.72 -2.89
CA SER A 365 23.76 12.73 -1.84
C SER A 365 24.27 12.12 -0.54
N SER A 366 23.68 10.99 -0.11
CA SER A 366 24.08 10.27 1.10
C SER A 366 25.54 9.82 1.06
N PHE A 367 26.02 9.36 -0.10
CA PHE A 367 27.40 8.96 -0.30
C PHE A 367 28.37 10.13 -0.08
N PHE A 368 28.08 11.30 -0.66
CA PHE A 368 28.91 12.48 -0.46
C PHE A 368 28.90 12.97 0.99
N VAL A 369 27.76 12.92 1.67
CA VAL A 369 27.64 13.27 3.09
C VAL A 369 28.47 12.31 3.95
N ILE A 370 28.33 10.99 3.74
CA ILE A 370 29.10 9.97 4.47
C ILE A 370 30.60 10.18 4.26
N ARG A 371 31.04 10.42 3.02
CA ARG A 371 32.46 10.68 2.72
C ARG A 371 32.99 11.92 3.44
N ARG A 372 32.19 12.98 3.54
CA ARG A 372 32.56 14.19 4.32
C ARG A 372 32.64 13.88 5.81
N THR A 373 31.66 13.15 6.35
CA THR A 373 31.62 12.76 7.76
C THR A 373 32.79 11.88 8.15
N LEU A 374 33.24 10.96 7.28
CA LEU A 374 34.40 10.09 7.53
C LEU A 374 35.71 10.86 7.72
N LYS A 375 35.83 12.10 7.21
CA LYS A 375 37.01 12.96 7.43
C LYS A 375 37.12 13.47 8.87
N SER A 376 36.02 13.54 9.62
CA SER A 376 36.02 13.91 11.04
C SER A 376 36.37 12.69 11.91
N SER A 377 37.16 12.86 12.96
CA SER A 377 37.37 11.82 13.98
C SER A 377 36.28 11.80 15.07
N LYS A 378 35.49 12.87 15.18
CA LYS A 378 34.43 13.02 16.20
C LYS A 378 33.02 12.93 15.59
N PRO A 379 32.00 12.57 16.39
CA PRO A 379 30.60 12.66 15.97
C PRO A 379 30.25 14.07 15.47
N THR A 380 29.48 14.14 14.39
CA THR A 380 29.01 15.38 13.75
C THR A 380 27.49 15.56 13.88
N THR A 381 26.87 14.82 14.79
CA THR A 381 25.46 14.97 15.16
C THR A 381 25.33 16.11 16.18
N HIS A 382 24.31 16.94 16.00
CA HIS A 382 23.93 17.96 16.97
C HIS A 382 22.54 17.61 17.48
N GLU A 383 22.39 17.50 18.79
CA GLU A 383 21.06 17.44 19.40
C GLU A 383 20.44 18.83 19.35
N THR A 384 19.11 18.88 19.19
CA THR A 384 18.37 20.13 19.34
C THR A 384 18.47 20.61 20.78
N GLU A 385 18.36 21.91 21.01
CA GLU A 385 18.27 22.45 22.36
C GLU A 385 17.05 21.85 23.09
N ILE A 386 17.24 21.56 24.39
CA ILE A 386 16.20 20.97 25.23
C ILE A 386 15.12 22.04 25.45
N VAL A 387 13.91 21.78 24.99
CA VAL A 387 12.74 22.62 25.27
C VAL A 387 11.97 21.99 26.43
N PHE A 388 11.94 22.67 27.58
CA PHE A 388 11.23 22.16 28.75
C PHE A 388 9.72 22.42 28.61
N ARG A 389 8.90 21.47 29.09
CA ARG A 389 7.43 21.48 28.94
C ARG A 389 6.76 22.75 29.50
N GLU A 390 7.38 23.41 30.48
CA GLU A 390 6.90 24.65 31.07
C GLU A 390 7.02 25.87 30.13
N GLU A 391 7.97 25.86 29.20
CA GLU A 391 8.17 26.93 28.21
C GLU A 391 7.18 26.82 27.04
N ALA A 392 6.73 25.60 26.72
CA ALA A 392 5.79 25.35 25.62
C ALA A 392 4.35 25.85 25.91
N VAL A 393 4.00 26.10 27.17
CA VAL A 393 2.66 26.59 27.59
C VAL A 393 2.58 28.12 27.57
N ARG A 394 3.71 28.83 27.48
CA ARG A 394 3.76 30.31 27.56
C ARG A 394 4.28 31.02 26.30
N GLY A 395 4.50 30.31 25.20
CA GLY A 395 5.06 30.88 23.97
C GLY A 395 4.16 30.76 22.76
#